data_AF-A0A857DBT7-F1
#
_entry.id   AF-A0A857DBT7-F1
#
_cell.length_a   1.000
_cell.length_b   1.000
_cell.length_c   1.000
_cell.angle_alpha   90.00
_cell.angle_beta   90.00
_cell.angle_gamma   90.00
#
_symmetry.space_group_name_H-M   'P 1'
#
loop_
_entity.id
_entity.type
_entity.pdbx_description
1 polymer ?
#
loop_
_entity_poly.entity_id
_entity_poly.type
_entity_poly.pdbx_seq_one_letter_code
_entity_poly.pdbx_strand_id
1 'polypeptide(L)'
;MTVSNIKKYLKQDIKEHYGHKLEKYDLLQGDFELIVDSEINEEYTLHKVITLGENQYLPNFDSHFFNKTIKHQIEIKFEFPKSYEIKEFRSKHATLIIKNVQVAKHNDQINALKVEIKELNTQAELAQYAFKTKMSELQLKANNEIQKVKDEQKEKLEKEKEEIKKFAASKLFESLMNPLSNFALATEFGKNSTNSEVKNYCLGFEIVIKQFRDIFEQNGANFINPIIGEEFNPEKEQVIDFVNDEQLENNVITKVVKEGLELNARVLIPASVIVNKK
;
A
#
# COMPACT_ATOMS: atom_id res chain seq x y z
N MET A 1 7.73 -25.86 12.66
CA MET A 1 8.67 -26.67 13.46
C MET A 1 8.74 -28.03 12.83
N THR A 2 9.94 -28.43 12.39
CA THR A 2 10.18 -29.57 11.49
C THR A 2 10.13 -30.91 12.23
N VAL A 3 9.94 -32.00 11.47
CA VAL A 3 9.98 -33.44 11.84
C VAL A 3 11.11 -33.82 12.84
N SER A 4 12.16 -33.01 12.91
CA SER A 4 13.25 -33.10 13.90
C SER A 4 12.78 -33.00 15.37
N ASN A 5 11.69 -32.28 15.67
CA ASN A 5 11.15 -32.19 17.03
C ASN A 5 10.42 -33.46 17.46
N ILE A 6 9.82 -34.21 16.53
CA ILE A 6 9.08 -35.45 16.83
C ILE A 6 10.05 -36.57 17.24
N LYS A 7 11.16 -36.76 16.50
CA LYS A 7 12.22 -37.70 16.93
C LYS A 7 12.86 -37.32 18.27
N LYS A 8 12.83 -36.04 18.64
CA LYS A 8 13.35 -35.53 19.91
C LYS A 8 12.36 -35.76 21.06
N TYR A 9 11.06 -35.50 20.84
CA TYR A 9 9.98 -35.76 21.81
C TYR A 9 9.82 -37.26 22.10
N LEU A 10 9.86 -38.11 21.07
CA LEU A 10 9.71 -39.57 21.20
C LEU A 10 10.89 -40.24 21.94
N LYS A 11 12.08 -39.63 21.89
CA LYS A 11 13.24 -40.06 22.70
C LYS A 11 13.23 -39.48 24.11
N GLN A 12 12.45 -38.43 24.39
CA GLN A 12 12.42 -37.75 25.70
C GLN A 12 11.30 -38.23 26.63
N ASP A 13 10.20 -38.80 26.12
CA ASP A 13 9.05 -39.24 26.92
C ASP A 13 8.81 -40.75 26.88
N ILE A 14 9.84 -41.55 27.17
CA ILE A 14 9.65 -42.99 27.39
C ILE A 14 9.22 -43.19 28.85
N LYS A 15 7.94 -43.48 29.06
CA LYS A 15 7.32 -43.59 30.39
C LYS A 15 7.24 -45.04 30.86
N GLU A 16 7.15 -45.23 32.17
CA GLU A 16 6.96 -46.55 32.77
C GLU A 16 5.49 -47.01 32.62
N HIS A 17 5.19 -47.75 31.55
CA HIS A 17 3.86 -48.31 31.29
C HIS A 17 3.66 -49.71 31.90
N TYR A 18 4.09 -49.91 33.15
CA TYR A 18 4.01 -51.21 33.81
C TYR A 18 2.56 -51.76 33.81
N GLY A 19 2.41 -53.05 33.49
CA GLY A 19 1.11 -53.71 33.49
C GLY A 19 0.38 -53.75 32.13
N HIS A 20 0.82 -52.98 31.13
CA HIS A 20 0.26 -53.05 29.77
C HIS A 20 0.97 -54.09 28.90
N LYS A 21 0.33 -54.57 27.82
CA LYS A 21 0.94 -55.46 26.83
C LYS A 21 1.75 -54.66 25.81
N LEU A 22 2.88 -55.21 25.38
CA LEU A 22 3.67 -54.71 24.26
C LEU A 22 2.97 -54.99 22.93
N GLU A 23 2.82 -53.95 22.10
CA GLU A 23 2.20 -54.00 20.78
C GLU A 23 3.22 -53.69 19.68
N LYS A 24 2.82 -53.95 18.43
CA LYS A 24 3.63 -53.57 17.26
C LYS A 24 3.77 -52.05 17.19
N TYR A 25 4.96 -51.58 16.86
CA TYR A 25 5.39 -50.18 16.78
C TYR A 25 5.56 -49.43 18.10
N ASP A 26 5.39 -50.10 19.25
CA ASP A 26 5.83 -49.52 20.52
C ASP A 26 7.35 -49.36 20.54
N LEU A 27 7.83 -48.27 21.14
CA LEU A 27 9.26 -48.05 21.35
C LEU A 27 9.66 -48.67 22.69
N LEU A 28 10.57 -49.63 22.66
CA LEU A 28 11.11 -50.31 23.82
C LEU A 28 12.55 -49.83 24.06
N GLN A 29 12.82 -49.27 25.25
CA GLN A 29 14.15 -48.87 25.70
C GLN A 29 14.55 -49.68 26.92
N GLY A 30 15.82 -50.05 26.99
CA GLY A 30 16.39 -50.69 28.17
C GLY A 30 17.83 -51.14 27.95
N ASP A 31 18.38 -51.77 28.98
CA ASP A 31 19.69 -52.41 28.94
C ASP A 31 19.49 -53.87 28.52
N PHE A 32 19.85 -54.17 27.27
CA PHE A 32 19.74 -55.52 26.71
C PHE A 32 20.97 -56.32 27.11
N GLU A 33 20.78 -57.52 27.64
CA GLU A 33 21.82 -58.49 27.98
C GLU A 33 21.46 -59.82 27.29
N LEU A 34 22.27 -60.23 26.31
CA LEU A 34 22.07 -61.49 25.60
C LEU A 34 23.05 -62.55 26.12
N ILE A 35 22.51 -63.64 26.66
CA ILE A 35 23.29 -64.80 27.12
C ILE A 35 23.00 -65.95 26.17
N VAL A 36 24.01 -66.52 25.52
CA VAL A 36 23.88 -67.65 24.59
C VAL A 36 24.75 -68.81 25.10
N ASP A 37 24.16 -69.99 25.32
CA ASP A 37 24.83 -71.18 25.88
C ASP A 37 25.65 -70.90 27.17
N SER A 38 25.13 -70.03 28.04
CA SER A 38 25.77 -69.58 29.29
C SER A 38 26.97 -68.63 29.14
N GLU A 39 27.26 -68.14 27.94
CA GLU A 39 28.23 -67.08 27.69
C GLU A 39 27.53 -65.75 27.38
N ILE A 40 28.02 -64.65 27.95
CA ILE A 40 27.50 -63.30 27.68
C ILE A 40 28.00 -62.87 26.30
N ASN A 41 27.08 -62.48 25.42
CA ASN A 41 27.46 -61.90 24.15
C ASN A 41 27.62 -60.38 24.28
N GLU A 42 28.87 -59.91 24.31
CA GLU A 42 29.19 -58.48 24.45
C GLU A 42 28.65 -57.62 23.29
N GLU A 43 28.58 -58.15 22.06
CA GLU A 43 28.10 -57.42 20.88
C GLU A 43 26.61 -57.08 20.96
N TYR A 44 25.82 -57.95 21.59
CA TYR A 44 24.38 -57.78 21.77
C TYR A 44 24.00 -57.32 23.18
N THR A 45 24.98 -57.07 24.05
CA THR A 45 24.78 -56.57 25.41
C THR A 45 25.03 -55.06 25.49
N LEU A 46 23.99 -54.26 25.22
CA LEU A 46 24.07 -52.80 25.19
C LEU A 46 22.74 -52.13 25.53
N HIS A 47 22.81 -50.87 25.96
CA HIS A 47 21.64 -50.00 26.06
C HIS A 47 21.11 -49.66 24.66
N LYS A 48 19.83 -49.93 24.40
CA LYS A 48 19.24 -49.72 23.07
C LYS A 48 17.79 -49.22 23.16
N VAL A 49 17.37 -48.49 22.13
CA VAL A 49 15.97 -48.15 21.86
C VAL A 49 15.59 -48.85 20.56
N ILE A 50 14.54 -49.67 20.60
CA ILE A 50 14.04 -50.41 19.43
C ILE A 50 12.57 -50.12 19.17
N THR A 51 12.18 -50.11 17.90
CA THR A 51 10.78 -50.13 17.49
C THR A 51 10.33 -51.58 17.30
N LEU A 52 9.35 -52.03 18.10
CA LEU A 52 8.87 -53.41 18.02
C LEU A 52 8.19 -53.70 16.67
N GLY A 53 8.64 -54.77 15.99
CA GLY A 53 8.16 -55.18 14.67
C GLY A 53 9.03 -54.74 13.50
N GLU A 54 10.11 -54.00 13.77
CA GLU A 54 11.14 -53.64 12.78
C GLU A 54 12.38 -54.57 12.84
N ASN A 55 12.45 -55.50 13.80
CA ASN A 55 13.53 -56.47 14.00
C ASN A 55 14.92 -55.81 14.18
N GLN A 56 14.97 -54.71 14.93
CA GLN A 56 16.17 -53.88 15.08
C GLN A 56 17.20 -54.45 16.06
N TYR A 57 16.82 -55.37 16.94
CA TYR A 57 17.72 -55.99 17.93
C TYR A 57 18.34 -57.29 17.42
N LEU A 58 17.50 -58.28 17.10
CA LEU A 58 17.87 -59.57 16.53
C LEU A 58 16.92 -59.91 15.37
N PRO A 59 17.41 -60.50 14.26
CA PRO A 59 16.54 -60.90 13.16
C PRO A 59 15.37 -61.79 13.62
N ASN A 60 14.15 -61.45 13.17
CA ASN A 60 12.91 -62.15 13.46
C ASN A 60 12.57 -62.36 14.95
N PHE A 61 13.21 -61.61 15.84
CA PHE A 61 13.07 -61.80 17.28
C PHE A 61 11.90 -61.02 17.89
N ASP A 62 11.44 -59.95 17.25
CA ASP A 62 10.48 -59.02 17.85
C ASP A 62 9.13 -59.68 18.20
N SER A 63 8.81 -60.79 17.53
CA SER A 63 7.65 -61.63 17.82
C SER A 63 7.58 -62.11 19.27
N HIS A 64 8.75 -62.29 19.92
CA HIS A 64 8.83 -62.72 21.31
C HIS A 64 8.44 -61.61 22.29
N PHE A 65 8.37 -60.34 21.89
CA PHE A 65 7.94 -59.24 22.76
C PHE A 65 6.43 -59.04 22.78
N PHE A 66 5.73 -59.32 21.68
CA PHE A 66 4.30 -59.02 21.57
C PHE A 66 3.47 -59.74 22.62
N ASN A 67 2.42 -59.06 23.12
CA ASN A 67 1.52 -59.55 24.17
C ASN A 67 2.17 -59.83 25.54
N LYS A 68 3.48 -59.62 25.71
CA LYS A 68 4.11 -59.66 27.03
C LYS A 68 3.78 -58.39 27.80
N THR A 69 3.53 -58.56 29.10
CA THR A 69 3.30 -57.45 30.01
C THR A 69 4.60 -56.72 30.28
N ILE A 70 4.55 -55.39 30.17
CA ILE A 70 5.65 -54.48 30.47
C ILE A 70 5.93 -54.55 31.97
N LYS A 71 7.18 -54.83 32.31
CA LYS A 71 7.72 -54.97 33.67
C LYS A 71 9.09 -54.30 33.71
N HIS A 72 9.58 -53.97 34.90
CA HIS A 72 10.89 -53.34 35.10
C HIS A 72 12.06 -54.15 34.50
N GLN A 73 11.91 -55.48 34.53
CA GLN A 73 12.81 -56.42 33.86
C GLN A 73 11.98 -57.42 33.03
N ILE A 74 12.40 -57.64 31.79
CA ILE A 74 11.81 -58.64 30.89
C ILE A 74 12.87 -59.70 30.62
N GLU A 75 12.55 -60.95 30.97
CA GLU A 75 13.39 -62.11 30.66
C GLU A 75 12.68 -62.98 29.61
N ILE A 76 13.38 -63.29 28.52
CA ILE A 76 12.89 -64.12 27.43
C ILE A 76 13.89 -65.23 27.19
N LYS A 77 13.46 -66.47 27.43
CA LYS A 77 14.21 -67.68 27.08
C LYS A 77 13.72 -68.21 25.75
N PHE A 78 14.64 -68.50 24.84
CA PHE A 78 14.33 -68.97 23.49
C PHE A 78 15.46 -69.84 22.94
N GLU A 79 15.17 -70.54 21.85
CA GLU A 79 16.15 -71.33 21.10
C GLU A 79 16.22 -70.81 19.68
N PHE A 80 17.43 -70.60 19.18
CA PHE A 80 17.61 -70.15 17.80
C PHE A 80 17.38 -71.31 16.81
N PRO A 81 16.61 -71.11 15.73
CA PRO A 81 16.36 -72.16 14.76
C PRO A 81 17.64 -72.60 14.03
N LYS A 82 17.65 -73.84 13.54
CA LYS A 82 18.77 -74.40 12.74
C LYS A 82 19.11 -73.54 11.51
N SER A 83 18.11 -72.84 10.96
CA SER A 83 18.21 -71.96 9.80
C SER A 83 18.38 -70.48 10.17
N TYR A 84 18.80 -70.16 11.40
CA TYR A 84 18.94 -68.77 11.84
C TYR A 84 19.99 -68.00 11.01
N GLU A 85 19.75 -66.70 10.86
CA GLU A 85 20.57 -65.81 10.01
C GLU A 85 22.01 -65.70 10.53
N ILE A 86 22.19 -65.55 11.85
CA ILE A 86 23.50 -65.49 12.50
C ILE A 86 23.99 -66.92 12.74
N LYS A 87 25.13 -67.28 12.10
CA LYS A 87 25.66 -68.65 12.13
C LYS A 87 26.11 -69.07 13.53
N GLU A 88 26.70 -68.17 14.33
CA GLU A 88 27.19 -68.51 15.68
C GLU A 88 26.08 -68.89 16.66
N PHE A 89 24.82 -68.54 16.36
CA PHE A 89 23.67 -68.72 17.25
C PHE A 89 22.80 -69.93 16.90
N ARG A 90 22.97 -70.57 15.74
CA ARG A 90 22.10 -71.67 15.27
C ARG A 90 22.03 -72.81 16.29
N SER A 91 20.80 -73.21 16.66
CA SER A 91 20.53 -74.29 17.62
C SER A 91 21.09 -74.08 19.03
N LYS A 92 21.39 -72.84 19.40
CA LYS A 92 21.81 -72.49 20.77
C LYS A 92 20.62 -72.02 21.60
N HIS A 93 20.70 -72.25 22.90
CA HIS A 93 19.74 -71.69 23.85
C HIS A 93 20.19 -70.29 24.26
N ALA A 94 19.27 -69.34 24.22
CA ALA A 94 19.54 -67.97 24.59
C ALA A 94 18.54 -67.43 25.60
N THR A 95 19.05 -66.58 26.48
CA THR A 95 18.25 -65.78 27.40
C THR A 95 18.54 -64.32 27.11
N LEU A 96 17.51 -63.58 26.70
CA LEU A 96 17.54 -62.13 26.64
C LEU A 96 16.98 -61.58 27.94
N ILE A 97 17.76 -60.77 28.62
CA ILE A 97 17.32 -59.99 29.77
C ILE A 97 17.33 -58.52 29.36
N ILE A 98 16.22 -57.83 29.56
CA ILE A 98 16.15 -56.39 29.41
C ILE A 98 15.89 -55.80 30.79
N LYS A 99 16.85 -55.02 31.30
CA LYS A 99 16.71 -54.28 32.57
C LYS A 99 16.33 -52.83 32.28
N ASN A 100 15.78 -52.14 33.29
CA ASN A 100 15.37 -50.75 33.19
C ASN A 100 14.43 -50.48 32.01
N VAL A 101 13.43 -51.36 31.83
CA VAL A 101 12.53 -51.32 30.69
C VAL A 101 11.63 -50.09 30.75
N GLN A 102 11.71 -49.26 29.73
CA GLN A 102 10.82 -48.13 29.49
C GLN A 102 10.14 -48.30 28.13
N VAL A 103 8.85 -47.97 28.05
CA VAL A 103 8.06 -48.16 26.81
C VAL A 103 7.30 -46.90 26.46
N ALA A 104 7.37 -46.45 25.21
CA ALA A 104 6.45 -45.44 24.68
C ALA A 104 5.47 -46.09 23.70
N LYS A 105 4.18 -46.06 24.03
CA LYS A 105 3.14 -46.65 23.20
C LYS A 105 2.89 -45.83 21.94
N HIS A 106 2.80 -46.50 20.79
CA HIS A 106 2.55 -45.83 19.51
C HIS A 106 1.21 -45.07 19.47
N ASN A 107 0.16 -45.58 20.14
CA ASN A 107 -1.15 -44.93 20.20
C ASN A 107 -1.11 -43.56 20.91
N ASP A 108 -0.28 -43.41 21.94
CA ASP A 108 -0.12 -42.14 22.64
C ASP A 108 0.58 -41.11 21.75
N GLN A 109 1.53 -41.56 20.93
CA GLN A 109 2.20 -40.73 19.92
C GLN A 109 1.22 -40.25 18.85
N ILE A 110 0.36 -41.16 18.35
CA ILE A 110 -0.67 -40.84 17.36
C ILE A 110 -1.66 -39.81 17.93
N ASN A 111 -2.08 -39.96 19.18
CA ASN A 111 -3.02 -39.04 19.81
C ASN A 111 -2.38 -37.66 20.04
N ALA A 112 -1.13 -37.60 20.49
CA ALA A 112 -0.39 -36.35 20.64
C ALA A 112 -0.26 -35.60 19.29
N LEU A 113 0.12 -36.30 18.23
CA LEU A 113 0.22 -35.72 16.88
C LEU A 113 -1.12 -35.22 16.35
N LYS A 114 -2.22 -35.94 16.63
CA LYS A 114 -3.58 -35.50 16.24
C LYS A 114 -3.97 -34.19 16.92
N VAL A 115 -3.62 -34.02 18.20
CA VAL A 115 -3.87 -32.77 18.93
C VAL A 115 -3.07 -31.63 18.33
N GLU A 116 -1.77 -31.83 18.07
CA GLU A 116 -0.92 -30.81 17.46
C GLU A 116 -1.40 -30.41 16.05
N ILE A 117 -1.79 -31.38 15.21
CA ILE A 117 -2.37 -31.10 13.88
C ILE A 117 -3.64 -30.25 14.01
N LYS A 118 -4.50 -30.57 14.99
CA LYS A 118 -5.73 -29.80 15.22
C LYS A 118 -5.41 -28.36 15.61
N GLU A 119 -4.47 -28.15 16.53
CA GLU A 119 -4.03 -26.82 16.97
C GLU A 119 -3.41 -26.02 15.82
N LEU A 120 -2.53 -26.64 15.03
CA LEU A 120 -1.90 -26.01 13.86
C LEU A 120 -2.93 -25.63 12.81
N ASN A 121 -3.93 -26.48 12.56
CA ASN A 121 -5.01 -26.17 11.62
C ASN A 121 -5.84 -24.97 12.11
N THR A 122 -6.19 -24.93 13.40
CA THR A 122 -6.90 -23.78 13.97
C THR A 122 -6.08 -22.49 13.87
N GLN A 123 -4.77 -22.55 14.13
CA GLN A 123 -3.89 -21.38 13.95
C GLN A 123 -3.82 -20.93 12.49
N ALA A 124 -3.75 -21.86 11.54
CA ALA A 124 -3.74 -21.55 10.13
C ALA A 124 -5.06 -20.89 9.68
N GLU A 125 -6.21 -21.38 10.15
CA GLU A 125 -7.53 -20.77 9.88
C GLU A 125 -7.62 -19.35 10.44
N LEU A 126 -7.18 -19.13 11.69
CA LEU A 126 -7.16 -17.80 12.31
C LEU A 126 -6.24 -16.84 11.54
N ALA A 127 -5.06 -17.30 11.12
CA ALA A 127 -4.13 -16.49 10.33
C ALA A 127 -4.72 -16.14 8.96
N GLN A 128 -5.39 -17.08 8.28
CA GLN A 128 -6.08 -16.82 7.01
C GLN A 128 -7.21 -15.81 7.19
N TYR A 129 -8.01 -15.93 8.25
CA TYR A 129 -9.08 -14.98 8.55
C TYR A 129 -8.52 -13.58 8.81
N ALA A 130 -7.50 -13.45 9.67
CA ALA A 130 -6.85 -12.17 9.97
C ALA A 130 -6.25 -11.53 8.72
N PHE A 131 -5.60 -12.33 7.86
CA PHE A 131 -5.05 -11.86 6.59
C PHE A 131 -6.15 -11.36 5.65
N LYS A 132 -7.25 -12.11 5.49
CA LYS A 132 -8.39 -11.72 4.65
C LYS A 132 -9.03 -10.41 5.12
N THR A 133 -9.24 -10.27 6.43
CA THR A 133 -9.78 -9.03 7.02
C THR A 133 -8.84 -7.86 6.77
N LYS A 134 -7.52 -8.07 6.97
CA LYS A 134 -6.54 -7.01 6.73
C LYS A 134 -6.47 -6.59 5.27
N MET A 135 -6.54 -7.54 4.36
CA MET A 135 -6.59 -7.28 2.92
C MET A 135 -7.82 -6.47 2.55
N SER A 136 -9.00 -6.83 3.07
CA SER A 136 -10.25 -6.09 2.87
C SER A 136 -10.15 -4.65 3.38
N GLU A 137 -9.63 -4.44 4.59
CA GLU A 137 -9.40 -3.11 5.14
C GLU A 137 -8.47 -2.26 4.27
N LEU A 138 -7.36 -2.83 3.80
CA LEU A 138 -6.41 -2.13 2.93
C LEU A 138 -7.03 -1.78 1.58
N GLN A 139 -7.82 -2.69 0.99
CA GLN A 139 -8.55 -2.42 -0.25
C GLN A 139 -9.57 -1.29 -0.07
N LEU A 140 -10.32 -1.29 1.03
CA LEU A 140 -11.26 -0.20 1.34
C LEU A 140 -10.54 1.13 1.52
N LYS A 141 -9.43 1.17 2.25
CA LYS A 141 -8.62 2.38 2.42
C LYS A 141 -8.07 2.89 1.08
N ALA A 142 -7.46 2.01 0.28
CA ALA A 142 -6.94 2.37 -1.03
C ALA A 142 -8.04 2.90 -1.96
N ASN A 143 -9.21 2.26 -1.97
CA ASN A 143 -10.36 2.71 -2.77
C ASN A 143 -10.85 4.10 -2.32
N ASN A 144 -10.95 4.33 -1.01
CA ASN A 144 -11.34 5.64 -0.46
C ASN A 144 -10.33 6.73 -0.81
N GLU A 145 -9.02 6.44 -0.72
CA GLU A 145 -7.98 7.39 -1.12
C GLU A 145 -8.05 7.71 -2.62
N ILE A 146 -8.24 6.69 -3.47
CA ILE A 146 -8.41 6.89 -4.91
C ILE A 146 -9.66 7.73 -5.21
N GLN A 147 -10.78 7.47 -4.52
CA GLN A 147 -12.00 8.27 -4.69
C GLN A 147 -11.77 9.72 -4.28
N LYS A 148 -11.17 9.95 -3.11
CA LYS A 148 -10.85 11.29 -2.62
C LYS A 148 -9.99 12.07 -3.61
N VAL A 149 -8.91 11.46 -4.12
CA VAL A 149 -8.03 12.11 -5.11
C VAL A 149 -8.79 12.41 -6.41
N LYS A 150 -9.66 11.50 -6.86
CA LYS A 150 -10.48 11.74 -8.07
C LYS A 150 -11.45 12.90 -7.88
N ASP A 151 -12.10 12.99 -6.72
CA ASP A 151 -13.05 14.06 -6.43
C ASP A 151 -12.33 15.41 -6.35
N GLU A 152 -11.20 15.49 -5.64
CA GLU A 152 -10.35 16.68 -5.57
C GLU A 152 -9.86 17.12 -6.96
N GLN A 153 -9.44 16.18 -7.80
CA GLN A 153 -9.03 16.47 -9.19
C GLN A 153 -10.19 16.97 -10.04
N LYS A 154 -11.38 16.38 -9.89
CA LYS A 154 -12.57 16.80 -10.62
C LYS A 154 -12.96 18.23 -10.25
N GLU A 155 -13.02 18.54 -8.95
CA GLU A 155 -13.32 19.90 -8.47
C GLU A 155 -12.29 20.92 -8.98
N LYS A 156 -11.00 20.56 -8.94
CA LYS A 156 -9.93 21.42 -9.47
C LYS A 156 -10.10 21.67 -10.97
N LEU A 157 -10.35 20.63 -11.76
CA LEU A 157 -10.54 20.75 -13.21
C LEU A 157 -11.76 21.59 -13.57
N GLU A 158 -12.87 21.47 -12.83
CA GLU A 158 -14.05 22.31 -13.08
C GLU A 158 -13.75 23.79 -12.78
N LYS A 159 -13.05 24.09 -11.69
CA LYS A 159 -12.60 25.47 -11.40
C LYS A 159 -11.68 26.02 -12.49
N GLU A 160 -10.69 25.23 -12.92
CA GLU A 160 -9.77 25.62 -14.00
C GLU A 160 -10.52 25.87 -15.31
N LYS A 161 -11.50 25.03 -15.66
CA LYS A 161 -12.35 25.23 -16.84
C LYS A 161 -13.16 26.52 -16.75
N GLU A 162 -13.74 26.80 -15.58
CA GLU A 162 -14.49 28.04 -15.36
C GLU A 162 -13.59 29.28 -15.50
N GLU A 163 -12.38 29.23 -14.95
CA GLU A 163 -11.39 30.31 -15.10
C GLU A 163 -10.97 30.49 -16.56
N ILE A 164 -10.64 29.41 -17.26
CA ILE A 164 -10.29 29.45 -18.69
C ILE A 164 -11.46 30.06 -19.47
N LYS A 165 -12.70 29.65 -19.21
CA LYS A 165 -13.86 30.19 -19.90
C LYS A 165 -14.07 31.68 -19.63
N LYS A 166 -13.87 32.13 -18.38
CA LYS A 166 -13.97 33.54 -18.00
C LYS A 166 -12.91 34.41 -18.69
N PHE A 167 -11.72 33.87 -18.94
CA PHE A 167 -10.59 34.64 -19.49
C PHE A 167 -10.18 34.25 -20.91
N ALA A 168 -10.91 33.38 -21.59
CA ALA A 168 -10.57 32.89 -22.94
C ALA A 168 -10.44 34.01 -23.98
N ALA A 169 -11.28 35.06 -23.85
CA ALA A 169 -11.28 36.20 -24.77
C ALA A 169 -10.26 37.30 -24.39
N SER A 170 -9.53 37.17 -23.28
CA SER A 170 -8.58 38.20 -22.78
C SER A 170 -7.62 38.69 -23.86
N LYS A 171 -6.88 37.76 -24.47
CA LYS A 171 -5.91 38.05 -25.54
C LYS A 171 -6.54 38.70 -26.77
N LEU A 172 -7.78 38.32 -27.10
CA LEU A 172 -8.51 38.93 -28.21
C LEU A 172 -8.83 40.39 -27.89
N PHE A 173 -9.39 40.66 -26.71
CA PHE A 173 -9.70 42.02 -26.28
C PHE A 173 -8.45 42.90 -26.17
N GLU A 174 -7.35 42.37 -25.64
CA GLU A 174 -6.06 43.08 -25.60
C GLU A 174 -5.59 43.48 -27.01
N SER A 175 -5.69 42.56 -27.97
CA SER A 175 -5.26 42.82 -29.35
C SER A 175 -6.16 43.84 -30.08
N LEU A 176 -7.45 43.90 -29.73
CA LEU A 176 -8.43 44.81 -30.32
C LEU A 176 -8.39 46.22 -29.71
N MET A 177 -7.81 46.37 -28.51
CA MET A 177 -7.75 47.66 -27.82
C MET A 177 -6.98 48.72 -28.61
N ASN A 178 -5.82 48.35 -29.19
CA ASN A 178 -5.00 49.28 -29.98
C ASN A 178 -5.72 49.77 -31.25
N PRO A 179 -6.26 48.88 -32.12
CA PRO A 179 -7.08 49.31 -33.25
C PRO A 179 -8.28 50.17 -32.84
N LEU A 180 -9.01 49.80 -31.78
CA LEU A 180 -10.18 50.55 -31.32
C LEU A 180 -9.78 51.95 -30.83
N SER A 181 -8.71 52.05 -30.05
CA SER A 181 -8.18 53.34 -29.56
C SER A 181 -7.73 54.24 -30.71
N ASN A 182 -7.00 53.70 -31.70
CA ASN A 182 -6.60 54.45 -32.89
C ASN A 182 -7.81 54.89 -33.73
N PHE A 183 -8.83 54.04 -33.85
CA PHE A 183 -10.05 54.36 -34.58
C PHE A 183 -10.86 55.46 -33.89
N ALA A 184 -10.96 55.41 -32.56
CA ALA A 184 -11.56 56.47 -31.75
C ALA A 184 -10.81 57.79 -31.92
N LEU A 185 -9.48 57.77 -31.82
CA LEU A 185 -8.63 58.94 -31.99
C LEU A 185 -8.77 59.55 -33.40
N ALA A 186 -8.72 58.72 -34.45
CA ALA A 186 -8.90 59.18 -35.83
C ALA A 186 -10.29 59.82 -36.04
N THR A 187 -11.33 59.22 -35.45
CA THR A 187 -12.69 59.76 -35.50
C THR A 187 -12.78 61.11 -34.78
N GLU A 188 -12.14 61.27 -33.61
CA GLU A 188 -12.07 62.56 -32.92
C GLU A 188 -11.36 63.64 -33.72
N PHE A 189 -10.22 63.33 -34.35
CA PHE A 189 -9.55 64.29 -35.25
C PHE A 189 -10.42 64.66 -36.45
N GLY A 190 -11.14 63.70 -37.04
CA GLY A 190 -12.04 63.93 -38.15
C GLY A 190 -13.22 64.84 -37.81
N LYS A 191 -13.76 64.77 -36.59
CA LYS A 191 -14.82 65.70 -36.10
C LYS A 191 -14.38 67.16 -36.13
N ASN A 192 -13.10 67.41 -35.89
CA ASN A 192 -12.52 68.75 -35.89
C ASN A 192 -12.14 69.25 -37.29
N SER A 193 -12.40 68.46 -38.34
CA SER A 193 -12.17 68.86 -39.74
C SER A 193 -13.02 70.06 -40.14
N THR A 194 -12.54 70.87 -41.09
CA THR A 194 -13.34 71.96 -41.69
C THR A 194 -14.32 71.47 -42.75
N ASN A 195 -14.20 70.22 -43.22
CA ASN A 195 -15.07 69.62 -44.22
C ASN A 195 -16.32 68.97 -43.58
N SER A 196 -17.50 69.44 -43.97
CA SER A 196 -18.80 68.95 -43.46
C SER A 196 -19.07 67.47 -43.77
N GLU A 197 -18.67 66.97 -44.94
CA GLU A 197 -18.86 65.56 -45.30
C GLU A 197 -18.04 64.63 -44.39
N VAL A 198 -16.81 65.04 -44.06
CA VAL A 198 -15.93 64.29 -43.14
C VAL A 198 -16.56 64.21 -41.75
N LYS A 199 -17.15 65.30 -41.25
CA LYS A 199 -17.87 65.29 -39.97
C LYS A 199 -19.05 64.33 -39.97
N ASN A 200 -19.82 64.29 -41.06
CA ASN A 200 -20.96 63.38 -41.19
C ASN A 200 -20.53 61.90 -41.16
N TYR A 201 -19.42 61.54 -41.82
CA TYR A 201 -18.87 60.19 -41.71
C TYR A 201 -18.39 59.86 -40.30
N CYS A 202 -17.77 60.82 -39.60
CA CYS A 202 -17.29 60.62 -38.22
C CYS A 202 -18.45 60.31 -37.25
N LEU A 203 -19.62 60.94 -37.42
CA LEU A 203 -20.82 60.61 -36.64
C LEU A 203 -21.23 59.14 -36.83
N GLY A 204 -21.12 58.61 -38.05
CA GLY A 204 -21.37 57.19 -38.32
C GLY A 204 -20.34 56.27 -37.66
N PHE A 205 -19.06 56.65 -37.71
CA PHE A 205 -17.99 55.88 -37.06
C PHE A 205 -18.09 55.85 -35.54
N GLU A 206 -18.59 56.90 -34.91
CA GLU A 206 -18.91 56.88 -33.47
C GLU A 206 -19.91 55.80 -33.09
N ILE A 207 -20.94 55.60 -33.91
CA ILE A 207 -21.94 54.55 -33.68
C ILE A 207 -21.27 53.18 -33.72
N VAL A 208 -20.36 52.96 -34.68
CA VAL A 208 -19.59 51.71 -34.79
C VAL A 208 -18.67 51.52 -33.58
N ILE A 209 -17.95 52.57 -33.16
CA ILE A 209 -17.11 52.54 -31.94
C ILE A 209 -17.95 52.16 -30.72
N LYS A 210 -19.13 52.78 -30.57
CA LYS A 210 -20.04 52.47 -29.48
C LYS A 210 -20.49 51.01 -29.52
N GLN A 211 -20.88 50.49 -30.68
CA GLN A 211 -21.24 49.07 -30.83
C GLN A 211 -20.10 48.13 -30.44
N PHE A 212 -18.85 48.48 -30.78
CA PHE A 212 -17.68 47.71 -30.32
C PHE A 212 -17.56 47.75 -28.79
N ARG A 213 -17.72 48.92 -28.16
CA ARG A 213 -17.67 49.03 -26.69
C ARG A 213 -18.79 48.23 -26.03
N ASP A 214 -20.01 48.30 -26.57
CA ASP A 214 -21.16 47.52 -26.09
C ASP A 214 -20.87 46.00 -26.16
N ILE A 215 -20.18 45.52 -27.21
CA ILE A 215 -19.77 44.10 -27.33
C ILE A 215 -18.75 43.72 -26.24
N PHE A 216 -17.79 44.59 -25.93
CA PHE A 216 -16.83 44.34 -24.85
C PHE A 216 -17.56 44.20 -23.51
N GLU A 217 -18.44 45.16 -23.18
CA GLU A 217 -19.19 45.17 -21.92
C GLU A 217 -20.11 43.95 -21.78
N GLN A 218 -20.82 43.56 -22.85
CA GLN A 218 -21.65 42.36 -22.87
C GLN A 218 -20.87 41.06 -22.60
N ASN A 219 -19.58 41.04 -22.90
CA ASN A 219 -18.68 39.92 -22.62
C ASN A 219 -17.88 40.10 -21.31
N GLY A 220 -18.30 41.03 -20.45
CA GLY A 220 -17.71 41.26 -19.14
C GLY A 220 -16.41 42.06 -19.17
N ALA A 221 -16.07 42.69 -20.30
CA ALA A 221 -14.91 43.56 -20.46
C ALA A 221 -15.34 45.03 -20.34
N ASN A 222 -15.01 45.68 -19.22
CA ASN A 222 -15.34 47.09 -18.99
C ASN A 222 -14.13 47.98 -19.25
N PHE A 223 -14.38 49.16 -19.79
CA PHE A 223 -13.33 50.16 -19.99
C PHE A 223 -13.02 50.87 -18.67
N ILE A 224 -11.73 51.02 -18.38
CA ILE A 224 -11.24 51.82 -17.26
C ILE A 224 -10.98 53.22 -17.80
N ASN A 225 -11.81 54.17 -17.42
CA ASN A 225 -11.68 55.58 -17.81
C ASN A 225 -11.49 56.46 -16.57
N PRO A 226 -10.24 56.72 -16.15
CA PRO A 226 -9.96 57.54 -14.98
C PRO A 226 -10.47 58.97 -15.15
N ILE A 227 -10.91 59.59 -14.06
CA ILE A 227 -11.43 60.95 -14.09
C ILE A 227 -10.27 61.93 -13.86
N ILE A 228 -10.16 62.93 -14.74
CA ILE A 228 -9.16 63.99 -14.59
C ILE A 228 -9.46 64.77 -13.30
N GLY A 229 -8.44 64.93 -12.46
CA GLY A 229 -8.51 65.57 -11.15
C GLY A 229 -8.70 64.60 -9.98
N GLU A 230 -8.98 63.31 -10.22
CA GLU A 230 -8.99 62.29 -9.17
C GLU A 230 -7.58 61.81 -8.81
N GLU A 231 -7.46 61.21 -7.62
CA GLU A 231 -6.21 60.61 -7.15
C GLU A 231 -5.86 59.36 -7.98
N PHE A 232 -4.58 59.25 -8.36
CA PHE A 232 -4.06 58.11 -9.10
C PHE A 232 -4.29 56.78 -8.36
N ASN A 233 -4.80 55.77 -9.06
CA ASN A 233 -5.01 54.41 -8.53
C ASN A 233 -4.01 53.40 -9.13
N PRO A 234 -2.98 52.95 -8.38
CA PRO A 234 -1.98 51.99 -8.86
C PRO A 234 -2.52 50.61 -9.28
N GLU A 235 -3.72 50.22 -8.81
CA GLU A 235 -4.29 48.91 -9.15
C GLU A 235 -4.90 48.89 -10.57
N LYS A 236 -5.31 50.05 -11.08
CA LYS A 236 -6.05 50.19 -12.35
C LYS A 236 -5.35 51.06 -13.38
N GLU A 237 -4.37 51.86 -12.96
CA GLU A 237 -3.76 52.91 -13.75
C GLU A 237 -2.24 52.78 -13.78
N GLN A 238 -1.66 53.24 -14.89
CA GLN A 238 -0.22 53.30 -15.11
C GLN A 238 0.17 54.73 -15.44
N VAL A 239 1.07 55.30 -14.64
CA VAL A 239 1.66 56.62 -14.94
C VAL A 239 2.66 56.47 -16.08
N ILE A 240 2.45 57.23 -17.15
CA ILE A 240 3.37 57.26 -18.29
C ILE A 240 4.24 58.53 -18.33
N ASP A 241 3.79 59.60 -17.68
CA ASP A 241 4.53 60.85 -17.57
C ASP A 241 4.08 61.65 -16.34
N PHE A 242 4.90 62.62 -15.94
CA PHE A 242 4.59 63.54 -14.85
C PHE A 242 4.59 64.98 -15.37
N VAL A 243 3.67 65.78 -14.84
CA VAL A 243 3.64 67.23 -15.07
C VAL A 243 3.73 67.96 -13.74
N ASN A 244 4.21 69.20 -13.76
CA ASN A 244 4.22 70.07 -12.60
C ASN A 244 3.25 71.23 -12.85
N ASP A 245 2.10 71.17 -12.20
CA ASP A 245 1.10 72.23 -12.15
C ASP A 245 0.89 72.64 -10.69
N GLU A 246 1.23 73.89 -10.39
CA GLU A 246 1.10 74.47 -9.04
C GLU A 246 -0.37 74.53 -8.58
N GLN A 247 -1.33 74.57 -9.52
CA GLN A 247 -2.77 74.72 -9.24
C GLN A 247 -3.47 73.41 -8.90
N LEU A 248 -2.92 72.25 -9.29
CA LEU A 248 -3.50 70.93 -9.04
C LEU A 248 -2.89 70.28 -7.80
N GLU A 249 -3.58 69.35 -7.13
CA GLU A 249 -3.01 68.63 -5.98
C GLU A 249 -1.89 67.66 -6.41
N ASN A 250 -1.06 67.19 -5.47
CA ASN A 250 -0.05 66.19 -5.78
C ASN A 250 -0.70 64.80 -6.00
N ASN A 251 -0.15 63.97 -6.88
CA ASN A 251 -0.65 62.62 -7.21
C ASN A 251 -2.04 62.56 -7.88
N VAL A 252 -2.56 63.67 -8.39
CA VAL A 252 -3.82 63.66 -9.16
C VAL A 252 -3.60 63.48 -10.65
N ILE A 253 -4.56 62.85 -11.32
CA ILE A 253 -4.55 62.60 -12.76
C ILE A 253 -4.78 63.92 -13.49
N THR A 254 -3.84 64.34 -14.33
CA THR A 254 -3.96 65.56 -15.14
C THR A 254 -4.46 65.28 -16.55
N LYS A 255 -4.19 64.08 -17.07
CA LYS A 255 -4.63 63.66 -18.40
C LYS A 255 -4.70 62.14 -18.51
N VAL A 256 -5.76 61.65 -19.15
CA VAL A 256 -5.84 60.25 -19.61
C VAL A 256 -5.33 60.19 -21.05
N VAL A 257 -4.32 59.35 -21.29
CA VAL A 257 -3.70 59.18 -22.61
C VAL A 257 -4.29 57.99 -23.35
N LYS A 258 -4.55 56.90 -22.62
CA LYS A 258 -5.27 55.73 -23.12
C LYS A 258 -6.13 55.15 -22.02
N GLU A 259 -7.37 54.80 -22.38
CA GLU A 259 -8.25 54.04 -21.50
C GLU A 259 -7.66 52.65 -21.23
N GLY A 260 -7.97 52.10 -20.07
CA GLY A 260 -7.66 50.72 -19.70
C GLY A 260 -8.82 49.78 -19.99
N LEU A 261 -8.62 48.49 -19.68
CA LEU A 261 -9.61 47.45 -19.83
C LEU A 261 -9.54 46.47 -18.65
N GLU A 262 -10.68 46.21 -18.01
CA GLU A 262 -10.87 45.15 -17.03
C GLU A 262 -11.78 44.05 -17.61
N LEU A 263 -11.46 42.78 -17.39
CA LEU A 263 -12.30 41.64 -17.76
C LEU A 263 -12.67 40.87 -16.50
N ASN A 264 -13.97 40.71 -16.23
CA ASN A 264 -14.45 39.99 -15.05
C ASN A 264 -13.76 40.42 -13.74
N ALA A 265 -13.65 41.75 -13.53
CA ALA A 265 -12.98 42.40 -12.40
C ALA A 265 -11.45 42.21 -12.30
N ARG A 266 -10.79 41.66 -13.33
CA ARG A 266 -9.33 41.62 -13.45
C ARG A 266 -8.86 42.63 -14.49
N VAL A 267 -7.93 43.50 -14.12
CA VAL A 267 -7.30 44.45 -15.05
C VAL A 267 -6.48 43.68 -16.10
N LEU A 268 -6.83 43.83 -17.37
CA LEU A 268 -6.08 43.30 -18.51
C LEU A 268 -5.06 44.32 -19.00
N ILE A 269 -5.50 45.57 -19.17
CA ILE A 269 -4.67 46.69 -19.61
C ILE A 269 -4.94 47.85 -18.64
N PRO A 270 -3.92 48.37 -17.93
CA PRO A 270 -4.12 49.54 -17.08
C PRO A 270 -4.36 50.80 -17.92
N ALA A 271 -5.13 51.75 -17.39
CA ALA A 271 -5.32 53.04 -18.04
C ALA A 271 -4.02 53.85 -17.96
N SER A 272 -3.58 54.41 -19.09
CA SER A 272 -2.36 55.21 -19.16
C SER A 272 -2.67 56.67 -18.83
N VAL A 273 -2.05 57.20 -17.78
CA VAL A 273 -2.33 58.54 -17.27
C VAL A 273 -1.07 59.37 -17.07
N ILE A 274 -1.24 60.69 -17.09
CA ILE A 274 -0.24 61.67 -16.68
C ILE A 274 -0.68 62.18 -15.31
N VAL A 275 0.26 62.22 -14.35
CA VAL A 275 -0.02 62.59 -12.96
C VAL A 275 0.73 63.86 -12.58
N ASN A 276 0.12 64.69 -11.73
CA ASN A 276 0.77 65.88 -11.22
C ASN A 276 1.77 65.51 -10.12
N LYS A 277 2.99 66.02 -10.24
CA LYS A 277 4.04 65.87 -9.23
C LYS A 277 4.58 67.24 -8.86
N LYS A 278 4.25 67.69 -7.65
CA LYS A 278 4.78 68.93 -7.07
C LYS A 278 6.21 68.76 -6.58
#